data_AF-A0A838DZI0-F1
#
_entry.id   AF-A0A838DZI0-F1
#
_cell.length_a   1.000
_cell.length_b   1.000
_cell.length_c   1.000
_cell.angle_alpha   90.00
_cell.angle_beta   90.00
_cell.angle_gamma   90.00
#
_symmetry.space_group_name_H-M   'P 1'
#
loop_
_entity.id
_entity.type
_entity.pdbx_description
1 polymer ?
#
loop_
_entity_poly.entity_id
_entity_poly.type
_entity_poly.pdbx_seq_one_letter_code
_entity_poly.pdbx_strand_id
1 'polypeptide(L)'
;MELKEESKEQELTILQIMPALPGWGAVWGHIEEPGQGKPGYFTEPVVCWALVEASDGHRFVTAMAPDLETSELKLMLDMGNFLGYATPTYSLDWMQLASSKRTENQSQ
;
A
#
# COMPACT_ATOMS: atom_id res chain seq x y z
N MET A 1 31.59 3.69 11.05
CA MET A 1 31.30 2.85 9.87
C MET A 1 29.81 2.59 9.94
N GLU A 2 29.03 3.41 9.26
CA GLU A 2 27.57 3.25 9.20
C GLU A 2 27.28 2.03 8.31
N LEU A 3 26.69 0.99 8.92
CA LEU A 3 26.16 -0.14 8.18
C LEU A 3 24.91 0.35 7.46
N LYS A 4 25.01 0.55 6.15
CA LYS A 4 23.86 0.61 5.26
C LYS A 4 23.14 -0.73 5.41
N GLU A 5 21.95 -0.73 6.00
CA GLU A 5 21.01 -1.83 5.85
C GLU A 5 20.59 -1.84 4.38
N GLU A 6 21.31 -2.61 3.56
CA GLU A 6 20.80 -3.07 2.27
C GLU A 6 19.55 -3.91 2.60
N SER A 7 18.37 -3.31 2.39
CA SER A 7 17.12 -4.05 2.38
C SER A 7 17.28 -5.18 1.37
N LYS A 8 17.46 -6.41 1.86
CA LYS A 8 17.39 -7.60 1.01
C LYS A 8 16.03 -7.54 0.32
N GLU A 9 16.02 -7.25 -0.97
CA GLU A 9 14.82 -7.41 -1.80
C GLU A 9 14.42 -8.88 -1.67
N GLN A 10 13.38 -9.12 -0.88
CA GLN A 10 12.88 -10.47 -0.63
C GLN A 10 12.23 -10.94 -1.92
N GLU A 11 12.71 -12.03 -2.50
CA GLU A 11 12.16 -12.55 -3.75
C GLU A 11 10.71 -13.00 -3.52
N LEU A 12 9.78 -12.49 -4.33
CA LEU A 12 8.35 -12.74 -4.21
C LEU A 12 7.87 -13.56 -5.41
N THR A 13 7.20 -14.69 -5.13
CA THR A 13 6.56 -15.52 -6.16
C THR A 13 5.04 -15.35 -6.10
N ILE A 14 4.42 -14.95 -7.21
CA ILE A 14 2.96 -14.91 -7.33
C ILE A 14 2.44 -16.33 -7.55
N LEU A 15 1.63 -16.83 -6.62
CA LEU A 15 1.02 -18.16 -6.70
C LEU A 15 -0.35 -18.13 -7.38
N GLN A 16 -1.10 -17.05 -7.17
CA GLN A 16 -2.45 -16.90 -7.71
C GLN A 16 -2.81 -15.42 -7.88
N ILE A 17 -3.56 -15.10 -8.93
CA ILE A 17 -4.16 -13.79 -9.15
C ILE A 17 -5.68 -13.95 -9.25
N MET A 18 -6.42 -13.07 -8.58
CA MET A 18 -7.87 -12.98 -8.66
C MET A 18 -8.29 -11.55 -8.98
N PRO A 19 -9.32 -11.32 -9.81
CA PRO A 19 -9.82 -9.97 -10.05
C PRO A 19 -10.41 -9.39 -8.76
N ALA A 20 -10.15 -8.10 -8.52
CA ALA A 20 -10.86 -7.36 -7.50
C ALA A 20 -12.22 -6.90 -8.04
N LEU A 21 -13.23 -6.86 -7.18
CA LEU A 21 -14.51 -6.25 -7.54
C LEU A 21 -14.33 -4.72 -7.70
N PRO A 22 -15.18 -4.04 -8.48
CA PRO A 22 -15.14 -2.59 -8.57
C PRO A 22 -15.32 -1.91 -7.21
N GLY A 23 -14.58 -0.80 -6.99
CA GLY A 23 -14.67 0.03 -5.79
C GLY A 23 -13.65 -0.27 -4.70
N TRP A 24 -12.78 -1.27 -4.88
CA TRP A 24 -11.63 -1.48 -4.00
C TRP A 24 -10.52 -0.47 -4.28
N GLY A 25 -9.83 -0.05 -3.22
CA GLY A 25 -8.71 0.89 -3.34
C GLY A 25 -7.61 0.66 -2.31
N ALA A 26 -6.36 0.90 -2.69
CA ALA A 26 -5.22 0.97 -1.79
C ALA A 26 -5.11 2.42 -1.29
N VAL A 27 -5.08 2.61 0.02
CA VAL A 27 -5.10 3.95 0.64
C VAL A 27 -3.72 4.27 1.19
N TRP A 28 -3.24 5.47 0.89
CA TRP A 28 -1.91 5.95 1.24
C TRP A 28 -2.00 7.32 1.88
N GLY A 29 -1.29 7.55 2.99
CA GLY A 29 -1.21 8.86 3.65
C GLY A 29 -0.21 9.79 2.96
N HIS A 30 -0.42 11.10 3.00
CA HIS A 30 0.66 12.04 2.65
C HIS A 30 1.66 12.15 3.81
N ILE A 31 2.95 11.95 3.51
CA ILE A 31 4.02 11.94 4.53
C ILE A 31 4.38 13.37 4.97
N GLU A 32 4.49 14.30 4.03
CA GLU A 32 5.06 15.63 4.30
C GLU A 32 4.05 16.59 4.93
N GLU A 33 2.89 16.84 4.29
CA GLU A 33 1.70 17.48 4.86
C GLU A 33 0.66 17.70 3.73
N PRO A 34 -0.65 17.53 3.97
CA PRO A 34 -1.64 17.99 3.00
C PRO A 34 -1.63 19.52 2.89
N GLY A 35 -1.63 20.04 1.67
CA GLY A 35 -2.01 21.44 1.44
C GLY A 35 -3.40 21.74 2.01
N GLN A 36 -3.65 22.99 2.38
CA GLN A 36 -4.91 23.42 2.98
C GLN A 36 -6.13 22.93 2.17
N GLY A 37 -7.07 22.24 2.83
CA GLY A 37 -8.26 21.66 2.19
C GLY A 37 -8.04 20.30 1.50
N LYS A 38 -6.84 19.72 1.54
CA LYS A 38 -6.59 18.36 1.02
C LYS A 38 -6.87 17.28 2.08
N PRO A 39 -7.31 16.09 1.64
CA PRO A 39 -7.70 14.99 2.54
C PRO A 39 -6.53 14.39 3.35
N GLY A 40 -5.27 14.66 3.01
CA GLY A 40 -4.13 14.06 3.73
C GLY A 40 -3.87 12.59 3.39
N TYR A 41 -4.63 12.02 2.46
CA TYR A 41 -4.44 10.69 1.90
C TYR A 41 -4.85 10.69 0.41
N PHE A 42 -4.46 9.65 -0.31
CA PHE A 42 -4.94 9.36 -1.65
C PHE A 42 -5.28 7.87 -1.78
N THR A 43 -6.01 7.52 -2.85
CA THR A 43 -6.44 6.14 -3.10
C THR A 43 -6.10 5.75 -4.53
N GLU A 44 -5.45 4.59 -4.69
CA GLU A 44 -5.20 3.95 -5.99
C GLU A 44 -6.19 2.80 -6.20
N PRO A 45 -6.76 2.63 -7.40
CA PRO A 45 -7.71 1.56 -7.67
C PRO A 45 -7.02 0.20 -7.63
N VAL A 46 -7.58 -0.74 -6.88
CA VAL A 46 -7.13 -2.13 -6.87
C VAL A 46 -7.83 -2.87 -7.99
N VAL A 47 -7.06 -3.52 -8.86
CA VAL A 47 -7.62 -4.29 -9.99
C VAL A 47 -7.55 -5.79 -9.77
N CYS A 48 -6.54 -6.26 -9.02
CA CYS A 48 -6.38 -7.68 -8.69
C CYS A 48 -5.91 -7.86 -7.24
N TRP A 49 -6.18 -9.06 -6.72
CA TRP A 49 -5.54 -9.61 -5.53
C TRP A 49 -4.54 -10.67 -5.93
N ALA A 50 -3.39 -10.70 -5.29
CA ALA A 50 -2.37 -11.72 -5.48
C ALA A 50 -2.14 -12.47 -4.16
N LEU A 51 -2.15 -13.81 -4.22
CA LEU A 51 -1.51 -14.63 -3.19
C LEU A 51 -0.03 -14.76 -3.54
N VAL A 52 0.82 -14.33 -2.64
CA VAL A 52 2.27 -14.25 -2.83
C VAL A 52 2.97 -15.12 -1.79
N GLU A 53 4.04 -15.78 -2.20
CA GLU A 53 4.96 -16.49 -1.32
C GLU A 53 6.32 -15.78 -1.36
N ALA A 54 6.81 -15.38 -0.19
CA ALA A 54 8.15 -14.85 0.00
C ALA A 54 9.18 -15.99 0.08
N SER A 55 10.45 -15.66 -0.15
CA SER A 55 11.57 -16.62 -0.15
C SER A 55 11.75 -17.42 1.15
N ASP A 56 11.20 -16.94 2.27
CA ASP A 56 11.20 -17.63 3.57
C ASP A 56 10.00 -18.59 3.75
N GLY A 57 9.16 -18.73 2.72
CA GLY A 57 7.94 -19.53 2.72
C GLY A 57 6.73 -18.82 3.32
N HIS A 58 6.85 -17.57 3.78
CA HIS A 58 5.71 -16.81 4.27
C HIS A 58 4.75 -16.46 3.13
N ARG A 59 3.46 -16.67 3.37
CA ARG A 59 2.40 -16.39 2.39
C ARG A 59 1.48 -15.28 2.87
N PHE A 60 1.18 -14.36 1.97
CA PHE A 60 0.29 -13.23 2.24
C PHE A 60 -0.50 -12.83 0.99
N VAL A 61 -1.57 -12.07 1.20
CA VAL A 61 -2.38 -11.50 0.12
C VAL A 61 -2.06 -10.01 0.01
N THR A 62 -1.80 -9.54 -1.21
CA THR A 62 -1.58 -8.12 -1.51
C THR A 62 -2.42 -7.71 -2.72
N ALA A 63 -2.77 -6.43 -2.81
CA ALA A 63 -3.40 -5.87 -3.99
C ALA A 63 -2.40 -5.66 -5.13
N MET A 64 -2.93 -5.58 -6.33
CA MET A 64 -2.21 -5.12 -7.51
C MET A 64 -2.98 -3.95 -8.11
N ALA A 65 -2.25 -2.92 -8.56
CA ALA A 65 -2.81 -1.83 -9.34
C ALA A 65 -2.02 -1.65 -10.64
N PRO A 66 -2.64 -1.05 -11.68
CA PRO A 66 -1.91 -0.66 -12.86
C PRO A 66 -0.91 0.46 -12.52
N ASP A 67 0.30 0.30 -13.01
CA ASP A 67 1.23 1.41 -13.19
C ASP A 67 0.85 2.15 -14.48
N LEU A 68 0.49 3.43 -14.34
CA LEU A 68 0.01 4.23 -15.46
C LEU A 68 1.12 4.63 -16.44
N GLU A 69 2.39 4.58 -16.01
CA GLU A 69 3.53 4.94 -16.84
C GLU A 69 4.01 3.73 -17.66
N THR A 70 4.04 2.56 -17.04
CA THR A 70 4.59 1.34 -17.68
C THR A 70 3.52 0.42 -18.25
N SER A 71 2.24 0.61 -17.90
CA SER A 71 1.14 -0.32 -18.21
C SER A 71 1.30 -1.71 -17.58
N GLU A 72 2.16 -1.86 -16.59
CA GLU A 72 2.36 -3.11 -15.85
C GLU A 72 1.50 -3.16 -14.58
N LEU A 73 1.39 -4.33 -13.95
CA LEU A 73 0.77 -4.45 -12.63
C LEU A 73 1.84 -4.42 -11.56
N LYS A 74 1.71 -3.50 -10.60
CA LYS A 74 2.58 -3.41 -9.43
C LYS A 74 1.91 -4.00 -8.19
N LEU A 75 2.68 -4.72 -7.37
CA LEU A 75 2.22 -5.18 -6.05
C LEU A 75 2.12 -3.98 -5.10
N MET A 76 1.04 -3.90 -4.34
CA MET A 76 0.82 -2.88 -3.30
C MET A 76 1.26 -3.43 -1.96
N LEU A 77 2.57 -3.48 -1.75
CA LEU A 77 3.15 -3.94 -0.49
C LEU A 77 2.87 -2.92 0.63
N ASP A 78 2.62 -3.42 1.83
CA ASP A 78 2.44 -2.60 3.03
C ASP A 78 3.78 -1.99 3.45
N MET A 79 4.15 -0.88 2.80
CA MET A 79 5.40 -0.17 3.08
C MET A 79 5.17 1.34 3.16
N GLY A 80 5.99 2.03 3.94
CA GLY A 80 5.96 3.50 4.02
C GLY A 80 4.62 4.03 4.52
N ASN A 81 3.92 4.78 3.67
CA ASN A 81 2.70 5.52 3.98
C ASN A 81 1.39 4.75 3.76
N PHE A 82 1.43 3.43 3.55
CA PHE A 82 0.23 2.62 3.37
C PHE A 82 -0.69 2.70 4.60
N LEU A 83 -2.00 2.90 4.39
CA LEU A 83 -2.99 2.99 5.47
C LEU A 83 -3.95 1.79 5.48
N GLY A 84 -3.99 1.02 4.40
CA GLY A 84 -4.86 -0.14 4.27
C GLY A 84 -5.66 -0.15 2.96
N TYR A 85 -6.64 -1.03 2.89
CA TYR A 85 -7.52 -1.17 1.74
C TYR A 85 -8.91 -0.58 2.02
N ALA A 86 -9.34 0.32 1.15
CA ALA A 86 -10.72 0.78 1.08
C ALA A 86 -11.58 -0.31 0.44
N THR A 87 -12.71 -0.61 1.08
CA THR A 87 -13.70 -1.56 0.59
C THR A 87 -14.89 -0.80 -0.01
N PRO A 88 -15.62 -1.39 -0.96
CA PRO A 88 -16.83 -0.75 -1.52
C PRO A 88 -17.96 -0.53 -0.51
N THR A 89 -17.97 -1.29 0.59
CA THR A 89 -19.11 -1.37 1.51
C THR A 89 -18.83 -0.76 2.89
N TYR A 90 -17.59 -0.38 3.16
CA TYR A 90 -17.16 0.11 4.46
C TYR A 90 -16.07 1.17 4.29
N SER A 91 -16.24 2.28 4.99
CA SER A 91 -15.29 3.39 5.02
C SER A 91 -14.72 3.54 6.43
N LEU A 92 -13.39 3.58 6.52
CA LEU A 92 -12.67 4.04 7.70
C LEU A 92 -12.55 5.57 7.67
N ASP A 93 -12.20 6.15 8.81
CA ASP A 93 -11.75 7.55 8.87
C ASP A 93 -10.29 7.65 8.42
N TRP A 94 -10.10 7.67 7.10
CA TRP A 94 -8.78 7.74 6.48
C TRP A 94 -8.03 9.04 6.82
N MET A 95 -8.75 10.14 7.11
CA MET A 95 -8.12 11.39 7.52
C MET A 95 -7.49 11.26 8.90
N GLN A 96 -8.20 10.62 9.84
CA GLN A 96 -7.66 10.33 11.16
C GLN A 96 -6.45 9.40 11.07
N LEU A 97 -6.55 8.29 10.32
CA LEU A 97 -5.46 7.33 10.14
C LEU A 97 -4.21 7.98 9.51
N ALA A 98 -4.39 8.79 8.47
CA ALA A 98 -3.29 9.54 7.86
C ALA A 98 -2.63 10.51 8.83
N SER A 99 -3.42 11.15 9.70
CA SER A 99 -2.92 12.08 10.70
C SER A 99 -2.13 11.37 11.80
N SER A 100 -2.65 10.26 12.32
CA SER A 100 -1.96 9.42 13.30
C SER A 100 -0.61 8.91 12.77
N LYS A 101 -0.58 8.39 11.54
CA LYS A 101 0.66 7.86 10.93
C LYS A 101 1.73 8.94 10.71
N ARG A 102 1.35 10.19 10.45
CA ARG A 102 2.29 11.32 10.41
C ARG A 102 2.90 11.62 11.79
N THR A 103 2.08 11.64 12.84
CA THR A 103 2.56 11.90 14.21
C THR A 103 3.55 10.82 14.67
N GLU A 104 3.31 9.56 14.30
CA GLU A 104 4.24 8.46 14.56
C GLU A 104 5.59 8.69 13.86
N ASN A 105 5.59 9.05 12.57
CA ASN A 105 6.82 9.31 11.79
C ASN A 105 7.62 10.53 12.28
N GLN A 106 6.99 11.54 12.89
CA GLN A 106 7.69 12.71 13.45
C GLN A 106 8.30 12.46 14.83
N SER A 107 7.90 11.37 15.50
CA SER A 107 8.35 11.03 16.85
C SER A 107 9.56 10.09 16.85
N GLN A 108 10.04 9.68 15.67
CA GLN A 108 11.26 8.89 15.45
C GLN A 108 12.42 9.78 15.00
#